data_AF-A0AAW7DH69-F1
#
_entry.id   AF-A0AAW7DH69-F1
#
_cell.length_a   1.000
_cell.length_b   1.000
_cell.length_c   1.000
_cell.angle_alpha   90.00
_cell.angle_beta   90.00
_cell.angle_gamma   90.00
#
_symmetry.space_group_name_H-M   'P 1'
#
loop_
_entity.id
_entity.type
_entity.pdbx_description
1 polymer ?
#
loop_
_entity_poly.entity_id
_entity_poly.type
_entity_poly.pdbx_seq_one_letter_code
_entity_poly.pdbx_strand_id
1 'polypeptide(L)'
;MKLNWKNNLFLYVSILTYLVSLILPVHLLSIDFIEYYSGDSRTEYLGIAYLILGYITISELPIDFICWLGNFTLLLSWIFYKKKIGLILGIIAVIQMSLYGINHLSRLDILQIHEYDLPLFGYWIWLFSSIFVLIYHYKKYKQKSQTL
;
A
#
# COMPACT_ATOMS: atom_id res chain seq x y z
N MET A 1 -11.13 -13.08 23.61
CA MET A 1 -9.73 -12.70 23.28
C MET A 1 -9.51 -11.26 23.70
N LYS A 2 -8.75 -10.97 24.78
CA LYS A 2 -8.49 -9.58 25.20
C LYS A 2 -7.59 -8.90 24.18
N LEU A 3 -8.05 -7.82 23.54
CA LEU A 3 -7.19 -6.98 22.70
C LEU A 3 -6.12 -6.30 23.57
N ASN A 4 -4.85 -6.56 23.28
CA ASN A 4 -3.74 -5.85 23.91
C ASN A 4 -3.42 -4.58 23.10
N TRP A 5 -4.23 -3.54 23.31
CA TRP A 5 -4.20 -2.29 22.56
C TRP A 5 -2.82 -1.60 22.57
N LYS A 6 -2.13 -1.58 23.72
CA LYS A 6 -0.82 -0.90 23.84
C LYS A 6 0.26 -1.57 22.99
N ASN A 7 0.29 -2.91 22.95
CA ASN A 7 1.35 -3.63 22.24
C ASN A 7 1.09 -3.73 20.73
N ASN A 8 -0.17 -3.62 20.30
CA ASN A 8 -0.57 -3.79 18.89
C ASN A 8 -0.99 -2.47 18.22
N LEU A 9 -0.80 -1.31 18.85
CA LEU A 9 -1.23 -0.01 18.32
C LEU A 9 -0.80 0.20 16.86
N PHE A 10 0.47 0.00 16.56
CA PHE A 10 1.01 0.20 15.21
C PHE A 10 0.44 -0.78 14.18
N LEU A 11 0.09 -2.00 14.59
CA LEU A 11 -0.60 -2.96 13.72
C LEU A 11 -2.02 -2.47 13.39
N TYR A 12 -2.76 -1.97 14.39
CA TYR A 12 -4.10 -1.45 14.17
C TYR A 12 -4.12 -0.17 13.34
N VAL A 13 -3.16 0.73 13.60
CA VAL A 13 -2.99 1.95 12.78
C VAL A 13 -2.64 1.58 11.36
N SER A 14 -1.76 0.58 11.13
CA SER A 14 -1.48 0.05 9.79
C SER A 14 -2.74 -0.40 9.06
N ILE A 15 -3.56 -1.25 9.70
CA ILE A 15 -4.82 -1.75 9.12
C ILE A 15 -5.79 -0.60 8.81
N LEU A 16 -6.00 0.31 9.76
CA LEU A 16 -6.92 1.43 9.56
C LEU A 16 -6.45 2.34 8.42
N THR A 17 -5.16 2.65 8.39
CA THR A 17 -4.55 3.49 7.35
C THR A 17 -4.73 2.85 5.97
N TYR A 18 -4.56 1.53 5.89
CA TYR A 18 -4.80 0.80 4.65
C TYR A 18 -6.25 0.85 4.19
N LEU A 19 -7.20 0.59 5.09
CA LEU A 19 -8.63 0.65 4.76
C LEU A 19 -9.03 2.04 4.25
N VAL A 20 -8.46 3.10 4.86
CA VAL A 20 -8.64 4.47 4.38
C VAL A 20 -8.02 4.65 2.99
N SER A 21 -6.84 4.09 2.72
CA SER A 21 -6.22 4.18 1.39
C SER A 21 -7.04 3.48 0.29
N LEU A 22 -7.79 2.43 0.62
CA LEU A 22 -8.62 1.71 -0.36
C LEU A 22 -9.81 2.53 -0.86
N ILE A 23 -10.39 3.38 -0.01
CA ILE A 23 -11.56 4.21 -0.36
C ILE A 23 -11.18 5.57 -0.94
N LEU A 24 -9.89 5.91 -0.91
CA LEU A 24 -9.37 7.15 -1.46
C LEU A 24 -8.82 6.93 -2.87
N PRO A 25 -8.84 7.96 -3.73
CA PRO A 25 -8.15 7.90 -4.99
C PRO A 25 -6.64 7.85 -4.74
N VAL A 26 -5.94 6.97 -5.47
CA VAL A 26 -4.47 6.81 -5.37
C VAL A 26 -3.78 8.12 -5.77
N HIS A 27 -4.33 8.76 -6.80
CA HIS A 27 -3.90 10.04 -7.33
C HIS A 27 -4.91 11.15 -7.01
N LEU A 28 -4.43 12.38 -6.88
CA LEU A 28 -5.28 13.58 -6.82
C LEU A 28 -5.79 13.89 -8.24
N LEU A 29 -7.09 13.75 -8.45
CA LEU A 29 -7.75 14.05 -9.72
C LEU A 29 -8.20 15.52 -9.71
N SER A 30 -7.87 16.29 -10.76
CA SER A 30 -8.40 17.65 -10.91
C SER A 30 -9.87 17.61 -11.34
N ILE A 31 -10.61 18.70 -11.06
CA ILE A 31 -12.03 18.84 -11.42
C ILE A 31 -12.22 18.67 -12.94
N ASP A 32 -11.30 19.19 -13.74
CA ASP A 32 -11.32 19.06 -15.21
C ASP A 32 -11.12 17.60 -15.67
N PHE A 33 -10.26 16.84 -14.96
CA PHE A 33 -10.04 15.41 -15.22
C PHE A 33 -11.29 14.57 -14.88
N ILE A 34 -12.02 14.99 -13.83
CA ILE A 34 -13.26 14.36 -13.35
C ILE A 34 -14.44 14.56 -14.32
N GLU A 35 -14.47 15.69 -15.04
CA GLU A 35 -15.42 15.97 -16.13
C GLU A 35 -15.05 15.24 -17.43
N TYR A 36 -13.76 15.21 -17.79
CA TYR A 36 -13.30 14.53 -19.01
C TYR A 36 -13.49 13.00 -18.96
N TYR A 37 -13.33 12.40 -17.77
CA TYR A 37 -13.55 10.97 -17.51
C TYR A 37 -14.88 10.69 -16.79
N SER A 38 -15.95 11.43 -17.09
CA SER A 38 -17.27 11.26 -16.45
C SER A 38 -18.04 10.00 -16.92
N GLY A 39 -17.35 8.85 -16.95
CA GLY A 39 -17.89 7.49 -17.11
C GLY A 39 -17.31 6.55 -16.03
N ASP A 40 -17.60 5.24 -16.13
CA ASP A 40 -17.27 4.14 -15.18
C ASP A 40 -15.82 4.15 -14.61
N SER A 41 -14.90 4.81 -15.34
CA SER A 41 -13.49 5.07 -15.05
C SER A 41 -13.14 5.70 -13.69
N ARG A 42 -14.06 6.33 -12.95
CA ARG A 42 -13.74 6.88 -11.60
C ARG A 42 -13.35 5.80 -10.60
N THR A 43 -13.88 4.59 -10.77
CA THR A 43 -13.59 3.46 -9.87
C THR A 43 -12.18 2.93 -10.05
N GLU A 44 -11.58 3.12 -11.23
CA GLU A 44 -10.26 2.61 -11.61
C GLU A 44 -9.11 3.33 -10.89
N TYR A 45 -9.34 4.58 -10.47
CA TYR A 45 -8.36 5.38 -9.72
C TYR A 45 -8.44 5.20 -8.20
N LEU A 46 -9.43 4.47 -7.68
CA LEU A 46 -9.55 4.19 -6.25
C LEU A 46 -8.51 3.18 -5.78
N GLY A 47 -8.02 3.30 -4.55
CA GLY A 47 -7.07 2.34 -3.98
C GLY A 47 -7.58 0.89 -3.97
N ILE A 48 -8.90 0.69 -3.92
CA ILE A 48 -9.50 -0.65 -4.04
C ILE A 48 -9.27 -1.29 -5.41
N ALA A 49 -9.25 -0.50 -6.49
CA ALA A 49 -8.89 -1.00 -7.82
C ALA A 49 -7.44 -1.49 -7.82
N TYR A 50 -6.53 -0.77 -7.17
CA TYR A 50 -5.11 -1.16 -7.05
C TYR A 50 -4.88 -2.42 -6.18
N LEU A 51 -5.85 -2.79 -5.34
CA LEU A 51 -5.86 -4.07 -4.61
C LEU A 51 -6.44 -5.22 -5.46
N ILE A 52 -7.55 -4.98 -6.17
CA ILE A 52 -8.31 -6.02 -6.88
C ILE A 52 -7.70 -6.31 -8.25
N LEU A 53 -7.32 -5.27 -8.98
CA LEU A 53 -6.83 -5.33 -10.36
C LEU A 53 -5.30 -5.46 -10.33
N GLY A 54 -4.84 -6.66 -10.05
CA GLY A 54 -3.44 -7.02 -10.22
C GLY A 54 -3.17 -7.43 -11.64
N TYR A 55 -2.34 -6.66 -12.35
CA TYR A 55 -1.95 -6.93 -13.74
C TYR A 55 -3.11 -7.50 -14.58
N ILE A 56 -4.29 -6.87 -14.51
CA ILE A 56 -5.31 -7.15 -15.52
C ILE A 56 -4.84 -6.40 -16.77
N THR A 57 -4.08 -7.13 -17.58
CA THR A 57 -3.72 -6.81 -18.96
C THR A 57 -4.97 -6.75 -19.82
N ILE A 58 -5.73 -5.69 -19.67
CA ILE A 58 -6.72 -5.27 -20.65
C ILE A 58 -6.44 -3.79 -20.90
N SER A 59 -5.39 -3.56 -21.68
CA SER A 59 -5.17 -2.44 -22.62
C SER A 59 -5.28 -0.97 -22.17
N GLU A 60 -5.87 -0.64 -21.03
CA GLU A 60 -6.33 0.73 -20.72
C GLU A 60 -5.79 1.28 -19.39
N LEU A 61 -5.46 0.43 -18.39
CA LEU A 61 -4.79 0.84 -17.15
C LEU A 61 -3.68 -0.15 -16.73
N PRO A 62 -2.39 0.18 -16.94
CA PRO A 62 -1.31 -0.60 -16.38
C PRO A 62 -1.15 -0.27 -14.89
N ILE A 63 -1.91 -0.96 -14.03
CA ILE A 63 -1.63 -0.98 -12.60
C ILE A 63 -0.34 -1.79 -12.40
N ASP A 64 0.69 -1.13 -11.89
CA ASP A 64 2.01 -1.71 -11.67
C ASP A 64 1.90 -3.01 -10.84
N PHE A 65 2.37 -4.12 -11.42
CA PHE A 65 2.38 -5.42 -10.76
C PHE A 65 3.04 -5.38 -9.38
N ILE A 66 4.08 -4.55 -9.20
CA ILE A 66 4.75 -4.37 -7.92
C ILE A 66 3.82 -3.70 -6.90
N CYS A 67 2.97 -2.77 -7.35
CA CYS A 67 1.99 -2.13 -6.48
C CYS A 67 0.98 -3.15 -5.95
N TRP A 68 0.38 -3.92 -6.85
CA TRP A 68 -0.54 -5.00 -6.48
C TRP A 68 0.14 -6.02 -5.56
N LEU A 69 1.35 -6.46 -5.89
CA LEU A 69 2.10 -7.42 -5.07
C LEU A 69 2.41 -6.85 -3.67
N GLY A 70 2.66 -5.54 -3.57
CA GLY A 70 2.81 -4.81 -2.31
C GLY A 70 1.59 -4.94 -1.39
N ASN A 71 0.38 -4.84 -1.97
CA ASN A 71 -0.88 -5.04 -1.23
C ASN A 71 -0.95 -6.44 -0.60
N PHE A 72 -0.72 -7.49 -1.39
CA PHE A 72 -0.77 -8.87 -0.89
C PHE A 72 0.31 -9.14 0.16
N THR A 73 1.51 -8.62 -0.06
CA THR A 73 2.62 -8.81 0.87
C THR A 73 2.33 -8.14 2.22
N LEU A 74 1.72 -6.95 2.22
CA LEU A 74 1.26 -6.27 3.42
C LEU A 74 0.19 -7.08 4.18
N LEU A 75 -0.84 -7.57 3.48
CA LEU A 75 -1.88 -8.42 4.07
C LEU A 75 -1.29 -9.68 4.72
N LEU A 76 -0.35 -10.34 4.03
CA LEU A 76 0.37 -11.50 4.58
C LEU A 76 1.19 -11.12 5.82
N SER A 77 1.82 -9.94 5.84
CA SER A 77 2.52 -9.44 7.03
C SER A 77 1.60 -9.33 8.25
N TRP A 78 0.35 -8.89 8.05
CA TRP A 78 -0.65 -8.85 9.10
C TRP A 78 -1.11 -10.23 9.53
N ILE A 79 -1.39 -11.15 8.59
CA ILE A 79 -1.80 -12.52 8.93
C ILE A 79 -0.71 -13.20 9.79
N PHE A 80 0.55 -13.00 9.41
CA PHE A 80 1.69 -13.55 10.11
C PHE A 80 2.28 -12.62 11.18
N TYR A 81 1.49 -11.69 11.74
CA TYR A 81 1.96 -10.69 12.72
C TYR A 81 2.66 -11.29 13.94
N LYS A 82 2.31 -12.53 14.31
CA LYS A 82 2.93 -13.25 15.45
C LYS A 82 4.27 -13.93 15.10
N LYS A 83 4.60 -14.15 13.82
CA LYS A 83 5.75 -14.95 13.38
C LYS A 83 6.89 -14.08 12.81
N LYS A 84 8.13 -14.63 12.78
CA LYS A 84 9.31 -13.95 12.19
C LYS A 84 9.11 -13.61 10.71
N ILE A 85 8.44 -14.49 9.98
CA ILE A 85 8.09 -14.26 8.58
C ILE A 85 7.27 -12.98 8.38
N GLY A 86 6.47 -12.56 9.37
CA GLY A 86 5.71 -11.30 9.29
C GLY A 86 6.62 -10.06 9.19
N LEU A 87 7.77 -10.04 9.87
CA LEU A 87 8.75 -8.95 9.76
C LEU A 87 9.35 -8.91 8.35
N ILE A 88 9.75 -10.08 7.83
CA ILE A 88 10.33 -10.21 6.49
C ILE A 88 9.32 -9.71 5.44
N LEU A 89 8.07 -10.16 5.53
CA LEU A 89 6.98 -9.68 4.68
C LEU A 89 6.75 -8.18 4.82
N GLY A 90 6.82 -7.62 6.05
CA GLY A 90 6.69 -6.19 6.27
C GLY A 90 7.80 -5.38 5.59
N ILE A 91 9.04 -5.86 5.62
CA ILE A 91 10.18 -5.23 4.92
C ILE A 91 9.95 -5.29 3.40
N ILE A 92 9.57 -6.45 2.87
CA ILE A 92 9.31 -6.64 1.44
C ILE A 92 8.17 -5.72 0.97
N ALA A 93 7.09 -5.61 1.76
CA ALA A 93 5.98 -4.72 1.45
C ALA A 93 6.44 -3.26 1.36
N VAL A 94 7.21 -2.76 2.33
CA VAL A 94 7.77 -1.39 2.28
C VAL A 94 8.62 -1.19 1.02
N ILE A 95 9.47 -2.15 0.66
CA ILE A 95 10.29 -2.08 -0.55
C ILE A 95 9.42 -2.00 -1.81
N GLN A 96 8.45 -2.91 -1.97
CA GLN A 96 7.55 -2.93 -3.13
C GLN A 96 6.77 -1.62 -3.27
N MET A 97 6.17 -1.13 -2.17
CA MET A 97 5.42 0.12 -2.17
C MET A 97 6.31 1.33 -2.46
N SER A 98 7.55 1.32 -1.97
CA SER A 98 8.53 2.38 -2.25
C SER A 98 8.99 2.35 -3.71
N LEU A 99 9.18 1.16 -4.30
CA LEU A 99 9.57 1.02 -5.71
C LEU A 99 8.52 1.64 -6.63
N TYR A 100 7.23 1.42 -6.37
CA TYR A 100 6.16 2.08 -7.11
C TYR A 100 6.26 3.61 -7.02
N GLY A 101 6.41 4.17 -5.80
CA GLY A 101 6.54 5.61 -5.61
C GLY A 101 7.81 6.20 -6.23
N ILE A 102 8.93 5.50 -6.15
CA ILE A 102 10.20 5.92 -6.78
C ILE A 102 10.04 5.91 -8.29
N ASN A 103 9.48 4.84 -8.86
CA ASN A 103 9.23 4.74 -10.30
C ASN A 103 8.33 5.89 -10.77
N HIS A 104 7.24 6.18 -10.03
CA HIS A 104 6.32 7.30 -10.30
C HIS A 104 7.01 8.67 -10.24
N LEU A 105 7.68 8.97 -9.13
CA LEU A 105 8.28 10.29 -8.90
C LEU A 105 9.48 10.56 -9.82
N SER A 106 10.24 9.51 -10.14
CA SER A 106 11.47 9.62 -10.93
C SER A 106 11.25 9.37 -12.41
N ARG A 107 10.02 9.02 -12.82
CA ARG A 107 9.63 8.73 -14.22
C ARG A 107 10.58 7.74 -14.90
N LEU A 108 11.01 6.72 -14.17
CA LEU A 108 12.06 5.80 -14.63
C LEU A 108 11.59 4.82 -15.70
N ASP A 109 10.27 4.75 -15.95
CA ASP A 109 9.62 3.84 -16.91
C ASP A 109 10.02 2.37 -16.73
N ILE A 110 10.38 1.97 -15.50
CA ILE A 110 10.84 0.61 -15.20
C ILE A 110 9.67 -0.39 -15.35
N LEU A 111 8.42 0.11 -15.26
CA LEU A 111 7.21 -0.70 -15.10
C LEU A 111 5.96 -0.11 -15.81
N GLN A 112 6.14 0.80 -16.79
CA GLN A 112 5.04 1.44 -17.55
C GLN A 112 3.94 2.08 -16.69
N ILE A 113 4.26 3.15 -15.96
CA ILE A 113 3.22 3.94 -15.28
C ILE A 113 2.67 4.97 -16.28
N HIS A 114 1.39 4.91 -16.62
CA HIS A 114 0.78 5.86 -17.58
C HIS A 114 0.35 7.19 -16.94
N GLU A 115 0.47 7.31 -15.62
CA GLU A 115 -0.10 8.40 -14.81
C GLU A 115 0.97 9.29 -14.12
N TYR A 116 2.18 9.38 -14.68
CA TYR A 116 3.31 10.14 -14.08
C TYR A 116 3.03 11.61 -13.76
N ASP A 117 2.04 12.20 -14.43
CA ASP A 117 1.68 13.61 -14.26
C ASP A 117 0.68 13.84 -13.12
N LEU A 118 0.08 12.77 -12.57
CA LEU A 118 -0.86 12.88 -11.48
C LEU A 118 -0.16 12.89 -10.10
N PRO A 119 -0.53 13.80 -9.19
CA PRO A 119 0.04 13.83 -7.85
C PRO A 119 -0.43 12.65 -7.02
N LEU A 120 0.50 11.98 -6.35
CA LEU A 120 0.22 10.89 -5.43
C LEU A 120 -0.47 11.41 -4.15
N PHE A 121 -1.61 10.84 -3.79
CA PHE A 121 -2.36 11.17 -2.56
C PHE A 121 -2.68 9.93 -1.73
N GLY A 122 -3.64 9.11 -2.17
CA GLY A 122 -3.98 7.85 -1.51
C GLY A 122 -2.80 6.88 -1.42
N TYR A 123 -1.87 6.96 -2.38
CA TYR A 123 -0.59 6.26 -2.34
C TYR A 123 0.20 6.49 -1.04
N TRP A 124 0.28 7.71 -0.54
CA TRP A 124 1.08 8.00 0.67
C TRP A 124 0.48 7.34 1.90
N ILE A 125 -0.85 7.35 1.98
CA ILE A 125 -1.60 6.68 3.05
C ILE A 125 -1.34 5.17 2.96
N TRP A 126 -1.38 4.61 1.76
CA TRP A 126 -1.02 3.22 1.51
C TRP A 126 0.41 2.87 1.95
N LEU A 127 1.41 3.69 1.56
CA LEU A 127 2.80 3.51 1.99
C LEU A 127 2.95 3.59 3.51
N PHE A 128 2.30 4.56 4.16
CA PHE A 128 2.35 4.69 5.62
C PHE A 128 1.79 3.45 6.32
N SER A 129 0.80 2.77 5.75
CA SER A 129 0.32 1.51 6.29
C SER A 129 1.44 0.46 6.40
N SER A 130 2.26 0.30 5.36
CA SER A 130 3.38 -0.66 5.39
C SER A 130 4.48 -0.25 6.38
N ILE A 131 4.74 1.05 6.51
CA ILE A 131 5.68 1.58 7.51
C ILE A 131 5.19 1.27 8.93
N PHE A 132 3.89 1.45 9.21
CA PHE A 132 3.34 1.16 10.53
C PHE A 132 3.43 -0.32 10.91
N VAL A 133 3.15 -1.25 9.99
CA VAL A 133 3.34 -2.69 10.29
C VAL A 133 4.81 -3.02 10.52
N LEU A 134 5.73 -2.39 9.79
CA LEU A 134 7.16 -2.60 9.99
C LEU A 134 7.61 -2.12 11.39
N ILE A 135 7.14 -0.95 11.82
CA ILE A 135 7.39 -0.43 13.17
C ILE A 135 6.84 -1.39 14.23
N TYR A 136 5.64 -1.94 14.03
CA TYR A 136 5.07 -2.95 14.93
C TYR A 136 6.02 -4.15 15.09
N HIS A 137 6.44 -4.75 13.98
CA HIS A 137 7.33 -5.92 14.00
C HIS A 137 8.66 -5.58 14.65
N TYR A 138 9.29 -4.46 14.28
CA TYR A 138 10.55 -4.04 14.86
C TYR A 138 10.48 -3.91 16.38
N LYS A 139 9.46 -3.21 16.90
CA LYS A 139 9.26 -3.06 18.36
C LYS A 139 9.09 -4.40 19.06
N LYS A 140 8.27 -5.28 18.48
CA LYS A 140 8.03 -6.62 19.02
C LYS A 140 9.30 -7.47 19.09
N TYR A 141 10.13 -7.44 18.05
CA TYR A 141 11.38 -8.21 18.05
C TYR A 141 12.44 -7.61 18.99
N LYS A 142 12.52 -6.28 19.07
CA LYS A 142 13.41 -5.59 20.02
C LYS A 142 13.05 -5.89 21.48
N GLN A 143 11.76 -5.93 21.82
CA GLN A 143 11.32 -6.32 23.16
C GLN A 143 11.70 -7.77 23.47
N LYS A 144 11.51 -8.68 22.51
CA LYS A 144 11.84 -10.09 22.70
C LYS A 144 13.34 -10.34 22.93
N SER A 145 14.21 -9.56 22.28
CA SER A 145 15.66 -9.66 22.49
C SER A 145 16.14 -9.07 23.82
N GLN A 146 15.36 -8.19 24.46
CA GLN A 146 15.71 -7.59 25.76
C GLN A 146 15.26 -8.46 26.95
N THR A 147 14.39 -9.43 26.72
CA THR A 147 13.86 -10.37 27.73
C THR A 147 14.54 -11.73 27.73
N LEU A 148 15.52 -11.94 26.85
CA LEU A 148 16.39 -13.12 26.75
C LEU A 148 17.76 -12.77 27.33
#